data_AF-A0A9E4EMT7-F1
#
_entry.id   AF-A0A9E4EMT7-F1
#
_cell.length_a   1.000
_cell.length_b   1.000
_cell.length_c   1.000
_cell.angle_alpha   90.00
_cell.angle_beta   90.00
_cell.angle_gamma   90.00
#
_symmetry.space_group_name_H-M   'P 1'
#
loop_
_entity.id
_entity.type
_entity.pdbx_description
1 polymer ?
#
loop_
_entity_poly.entity_id
_entity_poly.type
_entity_poly.pdbx_seq_one_letter_code
_entity_poly.pdbx_strand_id
1 'polypeptide(L)'
;MLRMTDTTDLPHPQLPDTENEMSRRYLRMIEQWIPTGIAYFADWPDRPNCGHFFGGCHWYGIETISCAETFAYASTSPEYDEASTGVSRDALRKMAIKGVRYLCFTHDSGPEDCVRPQEGLGRPENCGTKWGERGKGFFRESQCGSTIAGLACICLLLREWIDRETWMMVARVHEDYAARFGDMAPKSGVYTDTQMEENAWTSHGLTSCFLFLSEHADAAAWETTARRWMFSTCAAPQDTKDLGLVGDETARTLTAKIFTALPDYLAENHGMVHPSYTASGLSP
;
A
#
# COMPACT_ATOMS: atom_id res chain seq x y z
N MET A 1 -8.97 -5.81 21.38
CA MET A 1 -8.97 -6.97 20.45
C MET A 1 -9.90 -6.60 19.32
N LEU A 2 -9.35 -6.52 18.11
CA LEU A 2 -10.07 -6.11 16.91
C LEU A 2 -11.25 -7.03 16.58
N ARG A 3 -12.39 -6.44 16.21
CA ARG A 3 -13.63 -7.11 15.85
C ARG A 3 -14.02 -6.72 14.43
N MET A 4 -14.89 -7.52 13.81
CA MET A 4 -15.44 -7.24 12.48
C MET A 4 -16.18 -5.88 12.43
N THR A 5 -16.83 -5.50 13.53
CA THR A 5 -17.54 -4.23 13.65
C THR A 5 -16.63 -3.01 13.71
N ASP A 6 -15.32 -3.21 13.88
CA ASP A 6 -14.34 -2.12 13.88
C ASP A 6 -13.81 -1.85 12.46
N THR A 7 -14.17 -2.70 11.48
CA THR A 7 -13.80 -2.55 10.06
C THR A 7 -14.91 -1.88 9.26
N THR A 8 -14.55 -1.32 8.11
CA THR A 8 -15.51 -0.74 7.17
C THR A 8 -16.58 -1.74 6.72
N ASP A 9 -17.81 -1.25 6.54
CA ASP A 9 -18.94 -1.98 5.98
C ASP A 9 -19.11 -1.75 4.48
N LEU A 10 -18.17 -1.04 3.84
CA LEU A 10 -18.22 -0.73 2.42
C LEU A 10 -18.37 -2.02 1.57
N PRO A 11 -19.32 -2.03 0.63
CA PRO A 11 -19.41 -3.11 -0.35
C PRO A 11 -18.26 -3.02 -1.37
N HIS A 12 -18.22 -3.96 -2.32
CA HIS A 12 -17.32 -3.82 -3.46
C HIS A 12 -17.56 -2.47 -4.16
N PRO A 13 -16.51 -1.82 -4.69
CA PRO A 13 -16.66 -0.52 -5.34
C PRO A 13 -17.54 -0.63 -6.59
N GLN A 14 -18.40 0.36 -6.80
CA GLN A 14 -19.21 0.47 -8.02
C GLN A 14 -18.31 0.96 -9.17
N LEU A 15 -17.80 0.01 -9.95
CA LEU A 15 -17.04 0.31 -11.16
C LEU A 15 -17.98 0.53 -12.35
N PRO A 16 -17.63 1.40 -13.31
CA PRO A 16 -18.39 1.54 -14.55
C PRO A 16 -18.45 0.22 -15.34
N ASP A 17 -19.58 -0.04 -16.01
CA ASP A 17 -19.78 -1.25 -16.82
C ASP A 17 -18.94 -1.27 -18.13
N THR A 18 -18.19 -0.21 -18.41
CA THR A 18 -17.34 -0.07 -19.61
C THR A 18 -16.05 0.67 -19.27
N GLU A 19 -14.97 0.36 -19.99
CA GLU A 19 -13.72 1.08 -19.82
C GLU A 19 -13.73 2.41 -20.58
N ASN A 20 -13.09 3.44 -20.01
CA ASN A 20 -12.76 4.64 -20.77
C ASN A 20 -11.48 4.43 -21.59
N GLU A 21 -11.07 5.42 -22.38
CA GLU A 21 -9.86 5.32 -23.21
C GLU A 21 -8.60 4.98 -22.39
N MET A 22 -8.43 5.65 -21.25
CA MET A 22 -7.25 5.52 -20.41
C MET A 22 -7.22 4.17 -19.70
N SER A 23 -8.32 3.77 -19.07
CA SER A 23 -8.39 2.50 -18.34
C SER A 23 -8.31 1.30 -19.29
N ARG A 24 -8.90 1.38 -20.49
CA ARG A 24 -8.71 0.38 -21.55
C ARG A 24 -7.24 0.26 -21.96
N ARG A 25 -6.52 1.38 -22.11
CA ARG A 25 -5.10 1.36 -22.44
C ARG A 25 -4.28 0.65 -21.36
N TYR A 26 -4.52 0.95 -20.09
CA TYR A 26 -3.86 0.26 -18.98
C TYR A 26 -4.24 -1.22 -18.93
N LEU A 27 -5.50 -1.57 -19.15
CA LEU A 27 -5.94 -2.96 -19.23
C LEU A 27 -5.17 -3.75 -20.30
N ARG A 28 -5.01 -3.20 -21.51
CA ARG A 28 -4.24 -3.88 -22.57
C ARG A 28 -2.77 -4.07 -22.21
N MET A 29 -2.18 -3.14 -21.47
CA MET A 29 -0.81 -3.32 -20.95
C MET A 29 -0.75 -4.43 -19.89
N ILE A 30 -1.73 -4.46 -18.98
CA ILE A 30 -1.84 -5.49 -17.95
C ILE A 30 -2.04 -6.88 -18.58
N GLU A 31 -2.92 -7.01 -19.57
CA GLU A 31 -3.18 -8.27 -20.29
C GLU A 31 -1.92 -8.84 -20.94
N GLN A 32 -1.05 -7.99 -21.50
CA GLN A 32 0.24 -8.43 -22.03
C GLN A 32 1.21 -8.91 -20.95
N TRP A 33 1.10 -8.35 -19.74
CA TRP A 33 1.97 -8.69 -18.62
C TRP A 33 1.49 -9.95 -17.86
N ILE A 34 0.19 -10.23 -17.83
CA ILE A 34 -0.42 -11.35 -17.09
C ILE A 34 0.30 -12.70 -17.27
N PRO A 35 0.65 -13.14 -18.50
CA PRO A 35 1.39 -14.38 -18.69
C PRO A 35 2.72 -14.44 -17.93
N THR A 36 3.41 -13.29 -17.81
CA THR A 36 4.62 -13.18 -16.99
C THR A 36 4.30 -13.32 -15.52
N GLY A 37 3.30 -12.59 -15.01
CA GLY A 37 2.87 -12.70 -13.61
C GLY A 37 2.52 -14.14 -13.21
N ILE A 38 1.83 -14.89 -14.07
CA ILE A 38 1.47 -16.29 -13.85
C ILE A 38 2.71 -17.17 -13.77
N ALA A 39 3.68 -16.98 -14.69
CA ALA A 39 4.90 -17.75 -14.71
C ALA A 39 5.75 -17.59 -13.43
N TYR A 40 5.56 -16.49 -12.71
CA TYR A 40 6.25 -16.18 -11.44
C TYR A 40 5.38 -16.32 -10.20
N PHE A 41 4.14 -16.79 -10.32
CA PHE A 41 3.29 -17.12 -9.18
C PHE A 41 3.59 -18.54 -8.69
N ALA A 42 3.75 -18.69 -7.38
CA ALA A 42 3.90 -19.98 -6.73
C ALA A 42 2.96 -20.09 -5.53
N ASP A 43 2.36 -21.26 -5.35
CA ASP A 43 1.67 -21.60 -4.11
C ASP A 43 2.68 -21.70 -2.97
N TRP A 44 2.32 -21.12 -1.82
CA TRP A 44 3.10 -21.23 -0.60
C TRP A 44 2.54 -22.38 0.24
N PRO A 45 3.26 -23.51 0.39
CA PRO A 45 2.68 -24.74 0.92
C PRO A 45 2.42 -24.71 2.43
N ASP A 46 3.02 -23.76 3.15
CA ASP A 46 3.00 -23.75 4.62
C ASP A 46 1.63 -23.35 5.20
N ARG A 47 0.79 -22.67 4.41
CA ARG A 47 -0.57 -22.26 4.81
C ARG A 47 -1.57 -22.44 3.66
N PRO A 48 -2.83 -22.80 3.95
CA PRO A 48 -3.84 -23.03 2.93
C PRO A 48 -4.20 -21.75 2.19
N ASN A 49 -4.44 -21.88 0.88
CA ASN A 49 -4.82 -20.78 -0.01
C ASN A 49 -3.86 -19.59 0.08
N CYS A 50 -2.56 -19.85 0.09
CA CYS A 50 -1.52 -18.82 0.10
C CYS A 50 -0.57 -19.01 -1.08
N GLY A 51 0.03 -17.92 -1.53
CA GLY A 51 1.01 -17.92 -2.61
C GLY A 51 1.65 -16.57 -2.78
N HIS A 52 2.78 -16.51 -3.48
CA HIS A 52 3.56 -15.30 -3.64
C HIS A 52 4.10 -15.19 -5.07
N PHE A 53 4.49 -13.98 -5.45
CA PHE A 53 5.13 -13.72 -6.75
C PHE A 53 6.65 -13.57 -6.58
N PHE A 54 7.42 -13.89 -7.63
CA PHE A 54 8.87 -13.62 -7.74
C PHE A 54 9.72 -14.06 -6.53
N GLY A 55 9.30 -15.13 -5.82
CA GLY A 55 10.00 -15.67 -4.66
C GLY A 55 9.54 -15.12 -3.29
N GLY A 56 8.68 -14.11 -3.23
CA GLY A 56 8.02 -13.67 -1.99
C GLY A 56 8.92 -13.00 -0.95
N CYS A 57 10.18 -12.72 -1.27
CA CYS A 57 11.21 -12.20 -0.36
C CYS A 57 11.68 -10.78 -0.68
N HIS A 58 11.09 -10.08 -1.63
CA HIS A 58 11.57 -8.76 -2.04
C HIS A 58 10.98 -7.64 -1.15
N TRP A 59 11.91 -6.87 -0.56
CA TRP A 59 11.65 -5.72 0.32
C TRP A 59 10.44 -5.86 1.25
N TYR A 60 9.44 -5.00 1.11
CA TYR A 60 8.31 -4.88 2.02
C TYR A 60 7.08 -5.66 1.51
N GLY A 61 7.31 -6.77 0.79
CA GLY A 61 6.27 -7.56 0.12
C GLY A 61 5.78 -6.98 -1.21
N ILE A 62 6.53 -6.00 -1.75
CA ILE A 62 6.12 -5.19 -2.91
C ILE A 62 5.91 -6.05 -4.17
N GLU A 63 6.78 -7.03 -4.42
CA GLU A 63 6.64 -7.88 -5.60
C GLU A 63 5.36 -8.73 -5.55
N THR A 64 4.92 -9.13 -4.35
CA THR A 64 3.69 -9.90 -4.21
C THR A 64 2.47 -9.00 -4.30
N ILE A 65 2.47 -7.85 -3.62
CA ILE A 65 1.29 -6.97 -3.59
C ILE A 65 1.03 -6.33 -4.96
N SER A 66 2.05 -5.78 -5.63
CA SER A 66 1.86 -5.11 -6.93
C SER A 66 1.36 -6.07 -8.01
N CYS A 67 1.82 -7.33 -7.98
CA CYS A 67 1.33 -8.37 -8.89
C CYS A 67 -0.11 -8.78 -8.56
N ALA A 68 -0.43 -8.93 -7.27
CA ALA A 68 -1.77 -9.25 -6.80
C ALA A 68 -2.79 -8.15 -7.13
N GLU A 69 -2.40 -6.87 -6.98
CA GLU A 69 -3.21 -5.71 -7.39
C GLU A 69 -3.48 -5.73 -8.89
N THR A 70 -2.44 -5.96 -9.69
CA THR A 70 -2.55 -6.06 -11.15
C THR A 70 -3.57 -7.13 -11.55
N PHE A 71 -3.54 -8.29 -10.89
CA PHE A 71 -4.50 -9.37 -11.14
C PHE A 71 -5.91 -9.02 -10.65
N ALA A 72 -6.03 -8.34 -9.51
CA ALA A 72 -7.32 -7.86 -9.01
C ALA A 72 -7.96 -6.89 -10.00
N TYR A 73 -7.23 -5.85 -10.44
CA TYR A 73 -7.71 -4.85 -11.40
C TYR A 73 -8.17 -5.47 -12.72
N ALA A 74 -7.36 -6.35 -13.33
CA ALA A 74 -7.73 -7.03 -14.56
C ALA A 74 -8.99 -7.89 -14.36
N SER A 75 -9.06 -8.64 -13.26
CA SER A 75 -10.19 -9.53 -13.01
C SER A 75 -11.52 -8.80 -12.79
N THR A 76 -11.48 -7.54 -12.33
CA THR A 76 -12.67 -6.71 -12.10
C THR A 76 -13.09 -5.89 -13.31
N SER A 77 -12.21 -5.67 -14.28
CA SER A 77 -12.53 -4.92 -15.50
C SER A 77 -13.59 -5.62 -16.37
N PRO A 78 -14.71 -5.00 -16.77
CA PRO A 78 -15.70 -5.63 -17.65
C PRO A 78 -15.13 -6.02 -19.03
N GLU A 79 -14.04 -5.38 -19.48
CA GLU A 79 -13.45 -5.59 -20.80
C GLU A 79 -12.25 -6.56 -20.81
N TYR A 80 -11.89 -7.17 -19.67
CA TYR A 80 -10.81 -8.16 -19.62
C TYR A 80 -11.12 -9.38 -20.50
N ASP A 81 -10.17 -9.69 -21.37
CA ASP A 81 -10.25 -10.73 -22.39
C ASP A 81 -9.48 -11.99 -21.96
N GLU A 82 -10.23 -12.97 -21.43
CA GLU A 82 -9.69 -14.28 -21.02
C GLU A 82 -9.05 -15.06 -22.18
N ALA A 83 -9.53 -14.87 -23.41
CA ALA A 83 -9.00 -15.56 -24.57
C ALA A 83 -7.62 -15.02 -24.97
N SER A 84 -7.41 -13.70 -24.82
CA SER A 84 -6.13 -13.05 -25.12
C SER A 84 -5.01 -13.46 -24.16
N THR A 85 -5.35 -13.68 -22.88
CA THR A 85 -4.39 -14.01 -21.82
C THR A 85 -4.25 -15.50 -21.55
N GLY A 86 -5.25 -16.29 -21.96
CA GLY A 86 -5.33 -17.73 -21.68
C GLY A 86 -5.69 -18.07 -20.24
N VAL A 87 -6.11 -17.09 -19.42
CA VAL A 87 -6.43 -17.29 -18.00
C VAL A 87 -7.75 -16.63 -17.61
N SER A 88 -8.56 -17.36 -16.84
CA SER A 88 -9.86 -16.89 -16.40
C SER A 88 -9.78 -15.81 -15.32
N ARG A 89 -10.82 -14.98 -15.22
CA ARG A 89 -11.00 -13.99 -14.15
C ARG A 89 -10.94 -14.62 -12.77
N ASP A 90 -11.59 -15.77 -12.61
CA ASP A 90 -11.61 -16.52 -11.35
C ASP A 90 -10.21 -16.97 -10.93
N ALA A 91 -9.38 -17.42 -11.88
CA ALA A 91 -7.99 -17.78 -11.60
C ALA A 91 -7.17 -16.56 -11.15
N LEU A 92 -7.31 -15.40 -11.82
CA LEU A 92 -6.66 -14.15 -11.40
C LEU A 92 -7.05 -13.75 -9.98
N ARG A 93 -8.34 -13.76 -9.66
CA ARG A 93 -8.86 -13.44 -8.31
C ARG A 93 -8.29 -14.38 -7.26
N LYS A 94 -8.27 -15.68 -7.54
CA LYS A 94 -7.70 -16.68 -6.63
C LYS A 94 -6.22 -16.43 -6.36
N MET A 95 -5.42 -16.12 -7.39
CA MET A 95 -4.00 -15.80 -7.20
C MET A 95 -3.81 -14.49 -6.40
N ALA A 96 -4.61 -13.46 -6.68
CA ALA A 96 -4.56 -12.21 -5.90
C ALA A 96 -4.88 -12.43 -4.41
N ILE A 97 -5.94 -13.19 -4.11
CA ILE A 97 -6.34 -13.53 -2.73
C ILE A 97 -5.26 -14.38 -2.04
N LYS A 98 -4.64 -15.33 -2.75
CA LYS A 98 -3.50 -16.10 -2.24
C LYS A 98 -2.32 -15.20 -1.87
N GLY A 99 -2.04 -14.18 -2.69
CA GLY A 99 -1.04 -13.13 -2.42
C GLY A 99 -1.34 -12.34 -1.15
N VAL A 100 -2.58 -11.87 -1.00
CA VAL A 100 -3.06 -11.17 0.22
C VAL A 100 -2.84 -12.03 1.46
N ARG A 101 -3.26 -13.30 1.42
CA ARG A 101 -3.13 -14.22 2.57
C ARG A 101 -1.68 -14.49 2.92
N TYR A 102 -0.82 -14.73 1.92
CA TYR A 102 0.62 -14.89 2.11
C TYR A 102 1.23 -13.68 2.83
N LEU A 103 0.94 -12.48 2.35
CA LEU A 103 1.44 -11.24 2.96
C LEU A 103 0.92 -11.11 4.40
N CYS A 104 -0.35 -11.38 4.67
CA CYS A 104 -0.85 -11.30 6.04
C CYS A 104 -0.19 -12.31 6.99
N PHE A 105 0.07 -13.54 6.54
CA PHE A 105 0.76 -14.54 7.36
C PHE A 105 2.22 -14.17 7.63
N THR A 106 2.91 -13.64 6.63
CA THR A 106 4.34 -13.28 6.72
C THR A 106 4.60 -11.87 7.26
N HIS A 107 3.54 -11.16 7.66
CA HIS A 107 3.63 -9.88 8.39
C HIS A 107 3.94 -10.10 9.87
N ASP A 108 4.42 -9.06 10.56
CA ASP A 108 4.74 -9.04 11.99
C ASP A 108 3.52 -9.23 12.92
N SER A 109 2.30 -9.07 12.40
CA SER A 109 1.05 -9.40 13.11
C SER A 109 0.54 -10.82 12.83
N GLY A 110 1.17 -11.53 11.89
CA GLY A 110 0.90 -12.94 11.60
C GLY A 110 1.57 -13.89 12.61
N PRO A 111 1.29 -15.20 12.54
CA PRO A 111 1.90 -16.22 13.41
C PRO A 111 3.43 -16.17 13.37
N GLU A 112 4.11 -16.36 14.50
CA GLU A 112 5.56 -16.23 14.63
C GLU A 112 6.34 -17.13 13.64
N ASP A 113 5.83 -18.33 13.39
CA ASP A 113 6.44 -19.33 12.51
C ASP A 113 6.22 -19.05 11.01
N CYS A 114 5.28 -18.17 10.65
CA CYS A 114 5.03 -17.78 9.28
C CYS A 114 6.03 -16.72 8.83
N VAL A 115 7.19 -17.12 8.31
CA VAL A 115 8.18 -16.21 7.71
C VAL A 115 8.20 -16.36 6.19
N ARG A 116 8.82 -15.39 5.50
CA ARG A 116 9.07 -15.48 4.06
C ARG A 116 9.96 -16.69 3.72
N PRO A 117 9.91 -17.21 2.48
CA PRO A 117 10.77 -18.30 2.03
C PRO A 117 12.25 -18.09 2.38
N GLN A 118 12.98 -19.20 2.56
CA GLN A 118 14.41 -19.17 2.88
C GLN A 118 15.29 -18.74 1.71
N GLU A 119 14.76 -18.82 0.48
CA GLU A 119 15.43 -18.43 -0.75
C GLU A 119 14.43 -17.71 -1.67
N GLY A 120 14.89 -16.77 -2.48
CA GLY A 120 14.06 -16.03 -3.43
C GLY A 120 14.89 -15.19 -4.40
N LEU A 121 14.22 -14.51 -5.34
CA LEU A 121 14.88 -13.64 -6.34
C LEU A 121 15.31 -12.28 -5.77
N GLY A 122 14.94 -12.00 -4.51
CA GLY A 122 15.23 -10.76 -3.81
C GLY A 122 16.58 -10.77 -3.08
N ARG A 123 16.73 -9.82 -2.16
CA ARG A 123 17.92 -9.72 -1.31
C ARG A 123 17.94 -10.86 -0.29
N PRO A 124 19.06 -11.59 -0.10
CA PRO A 124 19.13 -12.72 0.83
C PRO A 124 18.76 -12.35 2.28
N GLU A 125 19.08 -11.14 2.72
CA GLU A 125 18.78 -10.67 4.09
C GLU A 125 17.28 -10.56 4.40
N ASN A 126 16.42 -10.57 3.40
CA ASN A 126 14.98 -10.53 3.55
C ASN A 126 14.36 -11.94 3.68
N CYS A 127 15.08 -12.97 3.23
CA CYS A 127 14.59 -14.34 3.28
C CYS A 127 14.50 -14.84 4.73
N GLY A 128 13.49 -15.64 5.04
CA GLY A 128 13.29 -16.16 6.40
C GLY A 128 12.90 -15.11 7.45
N THR A 129 12.54 -13.89 7.05
CA THR A 129 12.08 -12.83 7.98
C THR A 129 10.61 -12.44 7.75
N LYS A 130 10.07 -11.62 8.64
CA LYS A 130 8.81 -10.87 8.46
C LYS A 130 9.04 -9.63 7.59
N TRP A 131 8.01 -9.15 6.89
CA TRP A 131 8.12 -7.99 5.98
C TRP A 131 7.61 -6.66 6.55
N GLY A 132 6.90 -6.64 7.68
CA GLY A 132 6.36 -5.41 8.28
C GLY A 132 7.40 -4.60 9.06
N GLU A 133 8.63 -5.15 9.17
CA GLU A 133 9.85 -4.49 9.66
C GLU A 133 9.72 -3.87 11.06
N ARG A 134 8.81 -4.38 11.90
CA ARG A 134 8.53 -3.81 13.22
C ARG A 134 9.82 -3.67 14.04
N GLY A 135 10.09 -2.45 14.52
CA GLY A 135 11.25 -2.16 15.36
C GLY A 135 12.58 -2.03 14.60
N LYS A 136 12.54 -1.91 13.27
CA LYS A 136 13.71 -1.69 12.41
C LYS A 136 13.97 -0.21 12.08
N GLY A 137 13.14 0.68 12.63
CA GLY A 137 13.30 2.12 12.53
C GLY A 137 12.49 2.73 11.39
N PHE A 138 12.30 4.05 11.46
CA PHE A 138 11.37 4.78 10.59
C PHE A 138 11.52 4.44 9.11
N PHE A 139 12.74 4.53 8.57
CA PHE A 139 12.97 4.35 7.13
C PHE A 139 12.46 3.00 6.60
N ARG A 140 12.72 1.89 7.32
CA ARG A 140 12.28 0.56 6.86
C ARG A 140 10.80 0.35 7.07
N GLU A 141 10.27 0.85 8.18
CA GLU A 141 8.87 0.66 8.54
C GLU A 141 7.93 1.51 7.68
N SER A 142 8.32 2.72 7.28
CA SER A 142 7.50 3.63 6.46
C SER A 142 7.26 3.09 5.04
N GLN A 143 8.24 2.36 4.49
CA GLN A 143 8.16 1.76 3.16
C GLN A 143 7.10 0.65 3.05
N CYS A 144 6.62 0.11 4.17
CA CYS A 144 5.53 -0.86 4.17
C CYS A 144 4.19 -0.25 3.73
N GLY A 145 4.03 1.08 3.79
CA GLY A 145 2.73 1.75 3.56
C GLY A 145 2.07 1.44 2.21
N SER A 146 2.85 1.31 1.14
CA SER A 146 2.33 0.90 -0.18
C SER A 146 1.74 -0.51 -0.16
N THR A 147 2.41 -1.46 0.49
CA THR A 147 1.89 -2.83 0.64
C THR A 147 0.63 -2.86 1.49
N ILE A 148 0.59 -2.08 2.57
CA ILE A 148 -0.58 -1.98 3.47
C ILE A 148 -1.80 -1.48 2.69
N ALA A 149 -1.66 -0.42 1.90
CA ALA A 149 -2.76 0.10 1.11
C ALA A 149 -3.20 -0.83 -0.03
N GLY A 150 -2.26 -1.48 -0.71
CA GLY A 150 -2.59 -2.46 -1.73
C GLY A 150 -3.44 -3.62 -1.15
N LEU A 151 -3.19 -4.04 0.10
CA LEU A 151 -4.01 -5.04 0.77
C LEU A 151 -5.46 -4.55 0.92
N ALA A 152 -5.67 -3.30 1.35
CA ALA A 152 -7.01 -2.71 1.44
C ALA A 152 -7.69 -2.62 0.06
N CYS A 153 -6.97 -2.14 -0.96
CA CYS A 153 -7.48 -2.01 -2.32
C CYS A 153 -7.96 -3.35 -2.88
N ILE A 154 -7.14 -4.41 -2.79
CA ILE A 154 -7.53 -5.75 -3.26
C ILE A 154 -8.74 -6.26 -2.46
N CYS A 155 -8.73 -6.10 -1.13
CA CYS A 155 -9.83 -6.60 -0.31
C CYS A 155 -11.17 -5.91 -0.60
N LEU A 156 -11.16 -4.61 -0.89
CA LEU A 156 -12.36 -3.89 -1.30
C LEU A 156 -12.79 -4.26 -2.71
N LEU A 157 -11.87 -4.29 -3.68
CA LEU A 157 -12.16 -4.69 -5.06
C LEU A 157 -12.75 -6.10 -5.16
N LEU A 158 -12.22 -7.02 -4.36
CA LEU A 158 -12.61 -8.42 -4.36
C LEU A 158 -13.52 -8.77 -3.18
N ARG A 159 -14.24 -7.79 -2.60
CA ARG A 159 -15.01 -7.93 -1.36
C ARG A 159 -15.91 -9.16 -1.30
N GLU A 160 -16.53 -9.53 -2.41
CA GLU A 160 -17.45 -10.67 -2.53
C GLU A 160 -16.74 -12.04 -2.48
N TRP A 161 -15.45 -12.08 -2.81
CA TRP A 161 -14.62 -13.30 -2.84
C TRP A 161 -13.71 -13.43 -1.62
N ILE A 162 -13.59 -12.38 -0.80
CA ILE A 162 -12.79 -12.38 0.42
C ILE A 162 -13.59 -12.99 1.57
N ASP A 163 -13.08 -14.08 2.14
CA ASP A 163 -13.65 -14.68 3.33
C ASP A 163 -13.38 -13.83 4.60
N ARG A 164 -14.14 -14.13 5.65
CA ARG A 164 -14.03 -13.41 6.93
C ARG A 164 -12.65 -13.54 7.56
N GLU A 165 -11.98 -14.68 7.40
CA GLU A 165 -10.65 -14.89 7.96
C GLU A 165 -9.65 -13.92 7.33
N THR A 166 -9.58 -13.91 6.00
CA THR A 166 -8.71 -13.05 5.19
C THR A 166 -8.99 -11.57 5.46
N TRP A 167 -10.27 -11.18 5.53
CA TRP A 167 -10.67 -9.82 5.91
C TRP A 167 -10.09 -9.41 7.26
N MET A 168 -10.25 -10.27 8.29
CA MET A 168 -9.75 -9.98 9.63
C MET A 168 -8.21 -10.06 9.73
N MET A 169 -7.55 -10.84 8.89
CA MET A 169 -6.08 -10.84 8.79
C MET A 169 -5.59 -9.47 8.29
N VAL A 170 -6.19 -8.95 7.22
CA VAL A 170 -5.87 -7.61 6.71
C VAL A 170 -6.19 -6.54 7.74
N ALA A 171 -7.31 -6.65 8.46
CA ALA A 171 -7.66 -5.73 9.55
C ALA A 171 -6.56 -5.64 10.63
N ARG A 172 -5.97 -6.78 11.03
CA ARG A 172 -4.87 -6.84 12.02
C ARG A 172 -3.56 -6.24 11.50
N VAL A 173 -3.29 -6.40 10.20
CA VAL A 173 -2.13 -5.76 9.55
C VAL A 173 -2.29 -4.23 9.59
N HIS A 174 -3.48 -3.73 9.30
CA HIS A 174 -3.79 -2.29 9.39
C HIS A 174 -3.74 -1.78 10.84
N GLU A 175 -4.32 -2.50 11.80
CA GLU A 175 -4.28 -2.11 13.23
C GLU A 175 -2.83 -2.00 13.73
N ASP A 176 -1.96 -2.94 13.34
CA ASP A 176 -0.54 -2.89 13.70
C ASP A 176 0.20 -1.70 13.07
N TYR A 177 -0.07 -1.38 11.81
CA TYR A 177 0.57 -0.24 11.15
C TYR A 177 0.07 1.09 11.76
N ALA A 178 -1.23 1.22 11.95
CA ALA A 178 -1.85 2.41 12.55
C ALA A 178 -1.39 2.63 14.01
N ALA A 179 -1.20 1.56 14.79
CA ALA A 179 -0.69 1.68 16.15
C ALA A 179 0.75 2.22 16.23
N ARG A 180 1.55 2.08 15.17
CA ARG A 180 2.94 2.55 15.12
C ARG A 180 3.08 3.97 14.56
N PHE A 181 2.24 4.32 13.60
CA PHE A 181 2.35 5.57 12.84
C PHE A 181 1.24 6.57 13.14
N GLY A 182 0.13 6.12 13.75
CA GLY A 182 -1.09 6.90 13.95
C GLY A 182 -0.96 8.07 14.92
N ASP A 183 0.11 8.13 15.71
CA ASP A 183 0.49 9.26 16.58
C ASP A 183 1.87 9.84 16.24
N MET A 184 2.53 9.32 15.20
CA MET A 184 3.87 9.75 14.81
C MET A 184 3.81 11.05 14.01
N ALA A 185 4.66 12.01 14.37
CA ALA A 185 4.82 13.24 13.59
C ALA A 185 5.54 12.97 12.24
N PRO A 186 5.12 13.62 11.14
CA PRO A 186 5.81 13.56 9.85
C PRO A 186 7.28 13.94 9.95
N LYS A 187 8.10 13.37 9.06
CA LYS A 187 9.53 13.71 9.01
C LYS A 187 9.78 14.92 8.11
N SER A 188 10.89 15.59 8.38
CA SER A 188 11.38 16.70 7.57
C SER A 188 12.77 16.36 7.05
N GLY A 189 13.01 16.68 5.79
CA GLY A 189 14.28 16.54 5.10
C GLY A 189 14.09 17.04 3.67
N VAL A 190 15.04 17.83 3.15
CA VAL A 190 14.89 18.51 1.85
C VAL A 190 16.11 18.22 0.97
N TYR A 191 17.30 18.54 1.46
CA TYR A 191 18.55 18.40 0.71
C TYR A 191 19.18 17.04 0.96
N THR A 192 19.73 16.42 -0.08
CA THR A 192 20.39 15.11 -0.12
C THR A 192 19.57 13.89 0.32
N ASP A 193 18.51 14.10 1.10
CA ASP A 193 17.64 13.11 1.74
C ASP A 193 16.25 13.76 1.97
N THR A 194 15.50 13.94 0.89
CA THR A 194 14.11 14.40 0.99
C THR A 194 13.27 13.41 1.78
N GLN A 195 12.38 13.91 2.64
CA GLN A 195 11.39 13.08 3.32
C GLN A 195 10.04 13.08 2.59
N MET A 196 9.98 13.57 1.34
CA MET A 196 8.77 13.53 0.52
C MET A 196 8.30 12.10 0.28
N GLU A 197 9.22 11.21 -0.08
CA GLU A 197 8.89 9.84 -0.45
C GLU A 197 8.40 9.03 0.76
N GLU A 198 9.13 9.06 1.88
CA GLU A 198 8.73 8.36 3.09
C GLU A 198 7.46 8.93 3.72
N ASN A 199 7.25 10.25 3.63
CA ASN A 199 5.99 10.84 4.07
C ASN A 199 4.81 10.37 3.19
N ALA A 200 5.00 10.28 1.87
CA ALA A 200 3.98 9.78 0.95
C ALA A 200 3.61 8.32 1.23
N TRP A 201 4.60 7.43 1.35
CA TRP A 201 4.34 6.02 1.67
C TRP A 201 3.63 5.87 3.01
N THR A 202 4.07 6.63 4.03
CA THR A 202 3.45 6.59 5.35
C THR A 202 2.01 7.10 5.30
N SER A 203 1.75 8.21 4.59
CA SER A 203 0.40 8.75 4.44
C SER A 203 -0.52 7.79 3.70
N HIS A 204 -0.01 7.12 2.67
CA HIS A 204 -0.77 6.15 1.89
C HIS A 204 -1.23 4.97 2.76
N GLY A 205 -0.30 4.38 3.53
CA GLY A 205 -0.62 3.30 4.46
C GLY A 205 -1.54 3.73 5.61
N LEU A 206 -1.33 4.90 6.21
CA LEU A 206 -2.23 5.41 7.25
C LEU A 206 -3.64 5.71 6.71
N THR A 207 -3.73 6.20 5.47
CA THR A 207 -5.00 6.46 4.81
C THR A 207 -5.79 5.17 4.62
N SER A 208 -5.14 4.10 4.14
CA SER A 208 -5.81 2.81 4.04
C SER A 208 -6.21 2.27 5.42
N CYS A 209 -5.42 2.51 6.47
CA CYS A 209 -5.74 2.06 7.83
C CYS A 209 -7.02 2.68 8.37
N PHE A 210 -7.15 4.02 8.37
CA PHE A 210 -8.34 4.65 8.94
C PHE A 210 -9.59 4.40 8.07
N LEU A 211 -9.42 4.20 6.75
CA LEU A 211 -10.54 3.84 5.87
C LEU A 211 -10.97 2.38 6.06
N PHE A 212 -10.03 1.44 6.17
CA PHE A 212 -10.34 0.02 6.36
C PHE A 212 -10.87 -0.26 7.77
N LEU A 213 -10.41 0.49 8.77
CA LEU A 213 -10.82 0.43 10.17
C LEU A 213 -11.73 1.60 10.55
N SER A 214 -12.64 2.02 9.65
CA SER A 214 -13.44 3.25 9.80
C SER A 214 -14.31 3.31 11.06
N GLU A 215 -14.69 2.15 11.61
CA GLU A 215 -15.51 2.03 12.81
C GLU A 215 -14.67 1.79 14.09
N HIS A 216 -13.35 1.82 13.97
CA HIS A 216 -12.45 1.70 15.11
C HIS A 216 -12.48 2.98 15.97
N ALA A 217 -12.37 2.84 17.29
CA ALA A 217 -12.43 3.97 18.22
C ALA A 217 -11.37 5.06 17.94
N ASP A 218 -10.21 4.66 17.41
CA ASP A 218 -9.10 5.55 17.09
C ASP A 218 -9.09 6.05 15.63
N ALA A 219 -10.06 5.65 14.80
CA ALA A 219 -10.08 5.96 13.36
C ALA A 219 -9.99 7.47 13.07
N ALA A 220 -10.71 8.29 13.84
CA ALA A 220 -10.68 9.75 13.69
C ALA A 220 -9.31 10.36 14.04
N ALA A 221 -8.60 9.78 15.02
CA ALA A 221 -7.24 10.22 15.35
C ALA A 221 -6.27 9.84 14.24
N TRP A 222 -6.38 8.62 13.70
CA TRP A 222 -5.58 8.17 12.57
C TRP A 222 -5.84 8.97 11.30
N GLU A 223 -7.10 9.36 11.02
CA GLU A 223 -7.44 10.24 9.91
C GLU A 223 -6.75 11.61 10.04
N THR A 224 -6.82 12.21 11.24
CA THR A 224 -6.18 13.51 11.51
C THR A 224 -4.67 13.42 11.26
N THR A 225 -4.03 12.35 11.75
CA THR A 225 -2.61 12.10 11.52
C THR A 225 -2.32 11.86 10.04
N ALA A 226 -3.08 11.01 9.35
CA ALA A 226 -2.92 10.74 7.92
C ALA A 226 -3.00 12.03 7.08
N ARG A 227 -3.97 12.91 7.36
CA ARG A 227 -4.09 14.23 6.70
C ARG A 227 -2.88 15.11 6.95
N ARG A 228 -2.33 15.08 8.16
CA ARG A 228 -1.11 15.81 8.49
C ARG A 228 0.11 15.27 7.73
N TRP A 229 0.23 13.95 7.58
CA TRP A 229 1.27 13.33 6.74
C TRP A 229 1.11 13.69 5.28
N MET A 230 -0.11 13.58 4.71
CA MET A 230 -0.40 13.95 3.32
C MET A 230 0.00 15.40 3.01
N PHE A 231 -0.37 16.35 3.88
CA PHE A 231 0.05 17.75 3.71
C PHE A 231 1.58 17.87 3.75
N SER A 232 2.22 17.20 4.70
CA SER A 232 3.66 17.28 4.93
C SER A 232 4.49 16.62 3.81
N THR A 233 3.89 15.80 2.95
CA THR A 233 4.56 15.21 1.78
C THR A 233 5.12 16.27 0.83
N CYS A 234 4.41 17.38 0.64
CA CYS A 234 4.79 18.44 -0.32
C CYS A 234 5.10 19.79 0.32
N ALA A 235 5.34 19.82 1.64
CA ALA A 235 5.56 21.06 2.37
C ALA A 235 6.90 21.71 1.99
N ALA A 236 6.85 22.97 1.60
CA ALA A 236 8.01 23.77 1.19
C ALA A 236 8.23 24.97 2.12
N PRO A 237 9.45 25.56 2.17
CA PRO A 237 9.74 26.67 3.08
C PRO A 237 8.82 27.88 2.96
N GLN A 238 8.35 28.20 1.75
CA GLN A 238 7.43 29.31 1.52
C GLN A 238 6.05 29.12 2.18
N ASP A 239 5.60 27.88 2.40
CA ASP A 239 4.27 27.59 2.96
C ASP A 239 4.15 28.07 4.42
N THR A 240 5.28 28.31 5.10
CA THR A 240 5.33 28.94 6.44
C THR A 240 4.79 30.37 6.49
N LYS A 241 4.55 30.99 5.33
CA LYS A 241 3.98 32.33 5.20
C LYS A 241 2.58 32.33 4.61
N ASP A 242 2.07 31.17 4.19
CA ASP A 242 0.77 31.05 3.58
C ASP A 242 -0.34 30.95 4.63
N LEU A 243 -1.28 31.91 4.59
CA LEU A 243 -2.44 31.97 5.48
C LEU A 243 -3.71 31.39 4.85
N GLY A 244 -3.60 30.84 3.63
CA GLY A 244 -4.67 30.09 2.98
C GLY A 244 -5.10 28.89 3.83
N LEU A 245 -6.40 28.61 3.81
CA LEU A 245 -6.99 27.51 4.57
C LEU A 245 -6.91 26.19 3.81
N VAL A 246 -6.56 25.13 4.53
CA VAL A 246 -6.61 23.73 4.10
C VAL A 246 -7.40 22.98 5.16
N GLY A 247 -8.68 22.72 4.88
CA GLY A 247 -9.64 22.33 5.91
C GLY A 247 -9.84 23.47 6.92
N ASP A 248 -9.66 23.16 8.21
CA ASP A 248 -9.86 24.12 9.31
C ASP A 248 -8.56 24.82 9.77
N GLU A 249 -7.41 24.47 9.19
CA GLU A 249 -6.10 25.04 9.52
C GLU A 249 -5.51 25.85 8.36
N THR A 250 -4.55 26.75 8.66
CA THR A 250 -3.78 27.43 7.61
C THR A 250 -2.64 26.56 7.11
N ALA A 251 -2.24 26.72 5.85
CA ALA A 251 -1.05 26.10 5.28
C ALA A 251 0.21 26.37 6.14
N ARG A 252 0.35 27.57 6.71
CA ARG A 252 1.40 27.90 7.68
C ARG A 252 1.38 27.02 8.94
N THR A 253 0.20 26.81 9.54
CA THR A 253 0.05 25.94 10.71
C THR A 253 0.35 24.48 10.36
N LEU A 254 -0.14 24.04 9.20
CA LEU A 254 0.08 22.70 8.68
C LEU A 254 1.54 22.43 8.26
N THR A 255 2.28 23.46 7.84
CA THR A 255 3.71 23.34 7.51
C THR A 255 4.54 23.27 8.78
N ALA A 256 4.28 24.17 9.74
CA ALA A 256 5.06 24.34 10.95
C ALA A 256 6.59 24.41 10.67
N LYS A 257 7.34 23.35 11.01
CA LYS A 257 8.78 23.19 10.74
C LYS A 257 9.09 21.93 9.93
N ILE A 258 8.10 21.41 9.22
CA ILE A 258 8.24 20.22 8.37
C ILE A 258 8.36 20.68 6.93
N PHE A 259 9.50 20.35 6.32
CA PHE A 259 9.83 20.64 4.94
C PHE A 259 10.31 19.37 4.26
N THR A 260 9.78 19.10 3.08
CA THR A 260 10.11 17.93 2.25
C THR A 260 10.47 18.30 0.81
N ALA A 261 10.00 19.45 0.35
CA ALA A 261 10.24 19.92 -1.00
C ALA A 261 11.19 21.13 -1.03
N LEU A 262 11.91 21.26 -2.14
CA LEU A 262 12.64 22.48 -2.49
C LEU A 262 11.64 23.65 -2.73
N PRO A 263 12.11 24.90 -2.78
CA PRO A 263 11.23 26.04 -3.02
C PRO A 263 10.47 26.01 -4.35
N ASP A 264 10.92 25.23 -5.34
CA ASP A 264 10.25 24.97 -6.62
C ASP A 264 9.39 23.69 -6.61
N TYR A 265 9.16 23.12 -5.42
CA TYR A 265 8.42 21.88 -5.17
C TYR A 265 9.04 20.61 -5.77
N LEU A 266 10.32 20.65 -6.17
CA LEU A 266 11.06 19.45 -6.53
C LEU A 266 11.60 18.73 -5.30
N ALA A 267 11.74 17.41 -5.39
CA ALA A 267 12.41 16.59 -4.38
C ALA A 267 13.88 16.41 -4.74
N GLU A 268 14.78 16.64 -3.78
CA GLU A 268 16.19 16.28 -3.89
C GLU A 268 16.47 15.03 -3.07
N ASN A 269 17.04 14.01 -3.70
CA ASN A 269 17.53 12.83 -3.00
C ASN A 269 18.84 12.35 -3.62
N HIS A 270 19.70 11.72 -2.82
CA HIS A 270 21.01 11.23 -3.25
C HIS A 270 21.89 12.32 -3.90
N GLY A 271 21.70 13.58 -3.49
CA GLY A 271 22.45 14.74 -3.99
C GLY A 271 22.04 15.21 -5.40
N MET A 272 20.86 14.83 -5.89
CA MET A 272 20.30 15.32 -7.15
C MET A 272 18.79 15.53 -7.07
N VAL A 273 18.24 16.37 -7.95
CA VAL A 273 16.79 16.39 -8.18
C VAL A 273 16.35 15.00 -8.65
N HIS A 274 15.35 14.43 -7.99
CA HIS A 274 14.91 13.06 -8.20
C HIS A 274 13.45 13.02 -8.68
N PRO A 275 13.19 13.06 -10.00
CA PRO A 275 11.83 13.21 -10.54
C PRO A 275 10.83 12.15 -10.06
N SER A 276 11.28 10.90 -9.83
CA SER A 276 10.37 9.87 -9.31
C SER A 276 9.99 10.10 -7.84
N TYR A 277 10.81 10.81 -7.06
CA TYR A 277 10.49 11.12 -5.66
C TYR A 277 9.60 12.36 -5.61
N THR A 278 9.83 13.32 -6.51
CA THR A 278 8.88 14.42 -6.74
C THR A 278 7.49 13.86 -7.08
N ALA A 279 7.43 12.78 -7.88
CA ALA A 279 6.17 12.13 -8.22
C ALA A 279 5.46 11.50 -7.01
N SER A 280 6.17 11.18 -5.92
CA SER A 280 5.55 10.74 -4.66
C SER A 280 4.63 11.80 -4.06
N GLY A 281 4.87 13.09 -4.34
CA GLY A 281 3.97 14.17 -3.98
C GLY A 281 2.65 14.22 -4.76
N LEU A 282 2.54 13.45 -5.84
CA LEU A 282 1.32 13.28 -6.64
C LEU A 282 0.59 11.98 -6.32
N SER A 283 1.28 11.02 -5.71
CA SER A 283 0.68 9.78 -5.24
C SER A 283 -0.02 10.06 -3.91
N PRO A 284 -1.33 9.81 -3.78
CA PRO A 284 -1.91 9.65 -2.45
C PRO A 284 -1.24 8.47 -1.75
#